data_AF-A0A6V7II00-F1
#
_entry.id   AF-A0A6V7II00-F1
#
_cell.length_a   1.000
_cell.length_b   1.000
_cell.length_c   1.000
_cell.angle_alpha   90.00
_cell.angle_beta   90.00
_cell.angle_gamma   90.00
#
_symmetry.space_group_name_H-M   'P 1'
#
loop_
_entity.id
_entity.type
_entity.pdbx_description
1 polymer ?
#
loop_
_entity_poly.entity_id
_entity_poly.type
_entity_poly.pdbx_seq_one_letter_code
_entity_poly.pdbx_strand_id
1 'polypeptide(L)'
;GEVIYVLKQVNMGPSQICSFVIGDACDDAYNPQHEWEVAFPPVKKPAVRPPIAPREGARTFKVLHISDTHYDPYYQEGSNAACNEPLCCRLTNGPATSSATAAGKWGDYRKCDTPKRTVDHMLKHIQDTHP
;
A
#
# COMPACT_ATOMS: atom_id res chain seq x y z
N GLY A 1 5.55 -23.50 1.64
CA GLY A 1 6.00 -22.11 1.47
C GLY A 1 5.71 -21.70 0.06
N GLU A 2 4.89 -20.66 -0.12
CA GLU A 2 4.45 -20.17 -1.44
C GLU A 2 5.62 -19.83 -2.36
N VAL A 3 6.70 -19.28 -1.81
CA VAL A 3 7.95 -19.00 -2.54
C VAL A 3 8.49 -20.26 -3.23
N ILE A 4 8.57 -21.40 -2.51
CA ILE A 4 9.05 -22.67 -3.08
C ILE A 4 8.08 -23.21 -4.14
N TYR A 5 6.78 -23.01 -3.94
CA TYR A 5 5.79 -23.40 -4.93
C TYR A 5 5.98 -22.62 -6.23
N VAL A 6 6.07 -21.29 -6.17
CA VAL A 6 6.29 -20.43 -7.34
C VAL A 6 7.61 -20.77 -8.04
N LEU A 7 8.71 -20.90 -7.29
CA LEU A 7 10.02 -21.26 -7.84
C LEU A 7 10.03 -22.61 -8.57
N LYS A 8 9.14 -23.54 -8.22
CA LYS A 8 8.98 -24.82 -8.93
C LYS A 8 8.16 -24.71 -10.23
N GLN A 9 7.35 -23.66 -10.37
CA GLN A 9 6.47 -23.46 -11.53
C GLN A 9 7.05 -22.47 -12.56
N VAL A 10 8.06 -21.69 -12.18
CA VAL A 10 8.77 -20.78 -13.07
C VAL A 10 10.03 -21.43 -13.61
N ASN A 11 10.30 -21.26 -14.90
CA ASN A 11 11.53 -21.71 -15.52
C ASN A 11 12.57 -20.59 -15.44
N MET A 12 13.39 -20.59 -14.39
CA MET A 12 14.43 -19.57 -14.16
C MET A 12 15.82 -20.21 -14.14
N GLY A 13 16.77 -19.58 -14.83
CA GLY A 13 18.18 -19.94 -14.75
C GLY A 13 18.86 -19.43 -13.46
N PRO A 14 20.07 -19.92 -13.12
CA PRO A 14 20.79 -19.50 -11.92
C PRO A 14 21.01 -17.99 -11.81
N SER A 15 21.30 -17.30 -12.92
CA SER A 15 21.47 -15.84 -12.95
C SER A 15 20.16 -15.09 -12.63
N GLN A 16 19.04 -15.55 -13.17
CA GLN A 16 17.71 -15.00 -12.92
C GLN A 16 17.26 -15.22 -11.46
N ILE A 17 17.57 -16.39 -10.88
CA ILE A 17 17.31 -16.67 -9.46
C ILE A 17 18.16 -15.77 -8.57
N CYS A 18 19.45 -15.59 -8.89
CA CYS A 18 20.37 -14.71 -8.16
C CYS A 18 19.84 -13.27 -8.16
N SER A 19 19.53 -12.73 -9.34
CA SER A 19 18.95 -11.40 -9.53
C SER A 19 17.64 -11.23 -8.76
N PHE A 20 16.72 -12.21 -8.81
CA PHE A 20 15.42 -12.13 -8.12
C PHE A 20 15.51 -12.22 -6.59
N VAL A 21 16.36 -13.11 -6.06
CA VAL A 21 16.40 -13.40 -4.60
C VAL A 21 17.37 -12.49 -3.86
N ILE A 22 18.51 -12.17 -4.47
CA ILE A 22 19.61 -11.43 -3.83
C ILE A 22 19.64 -9.97 -4.29
N GLY A 23 19.14 -9.67 -5.49
CA GLY A 23 19.10 -8.30 -6.03
C GLY A 23 20.49 -7.82 -6.45
N ASP A 24 20.85 -6.62 -6.00
CA ASP A 24 22.00 -5.81 -6.45
C ASP A 24 23.39 -6.48 -6.37
N ALA A 25 23.52 -7.62 -5.68
CA ALA A 25 24.77 -8.39 -5.65
C ALA A 25 24.96 -9.29 -6.89
N CYS A 26 23.96 -9.39 -7.76
CA CYS A 26 23.96 -10.19 -8.99
C CYS A 26 23.70 -9.28 -10.21
N ASP A 27 24.15 -9.71 -11.40
CA ASP A 27 23.82 -9.00 -12.64
C ASP A 27 22.32 -9.08 -12.97
N ASP A 28 21.78 -8.03 -13.60
CA ASP A 28 20.42 -8.01 -14.12
C ASP A 28 20.28 -9.01 -15.27
N ALA A 29 19.67 -10.15 -14.97
CA ALA A 29 19.45 -11.19 -15.95
C ALA A 29 18.22 -10.86 -16.82
N TYR A 30 18.44 -10.73 -18.13
CA TYR A 30 17.35 -10.59 -19.12
C TYR A 30 16.29 -11.69 -18.91
N ASN A 31 15.02 -11.29 -18.82
CA ASN A 31 13.90 -12.22 -18.72
C ASN A 31 12.80 -11.80 -19.73
N PRO A 32 12.52 -12.62 -20.76
CA PRO A 32 11.46 -12.32 -21.74
C PRO A 32 10.05 -12.31 -21.13
N GLN A 33 9.86 -12.81 -19.90
CA GLN A 33 8.60 -12.66 -19.16
C GLN A 33 8.45 -11.26 -18.53
N HIS A 34 9.56 -10.53 -18.34
CA HIS A 34 9.56 -9.17 -17.79
C HIS A 34 9.56 -8.11 -18.91
N GLU A 35 10.12 -8.45 -20.07
CA GLU A 35 10.22 -7.57 -21.23
C GLU A 35 9.18 -7.95 -22.29
N TRP A 36 8.00 -7.35 -22.19
CA TRP A 36 6.87 -7.61 -23.10
C TRP A 36 6.26 -6.32 -23.61
N GLU A 37 5.69 -6.39 -24.82
CA GLU A 37 5.03 -5.26 -25.46
C GLU A 37 3.50 -5.45 -25.47
N VAL A 38 2.78 -4.35 -25.29
CA VAL A 38 1.32 -4.32 -25.47
C VAL A 38 1.04 -3.95 -26.92
N ALA A 39 0.50 -4.89 -27.69
CA ALA A 39 0.00 -4.57 -29.03
C ALA A 39 -1.28 -3.73 -28.93
N PHE A 40 -1.20 -2.48 -29.41
CA PHE A 40 -2.39 -1.66 -29.57
C PHE A 40 -3.20 -2.11 -30.80
N PRO A 41 -4.55 -1.99 -30.77
CA PRO A 41 -5.36 -2.22 -31.97
C PRO A 41 -4.88 -1.35 -33.13
N PRO A 42 -4.98 -1.81 -34.40
CA PRO A 42 -4.52 -1.10 -35.59
C PRO A 42 -5.48 0.05 -35.98
N VAL A 43 -5.93 0.81 -34.98
CA VAL A 43 -6.82 1.95 -35.14
C VAL A 43 -5.98 3.20 -34.98
N LYS A 44 -6.09 4.12 -35.95
CA LYS A 44 -5.37 5.39 -35.92
C LYS A 44 -5.74 6.15 -34.64
N LYS A 45 -4.72 6.52 -33.86
CA LYS A 45 -4.88 7.35 -32.65
C LYS A 45 -5.67 8.62 -33.02
N PRO A 46 -6.81 8.89 -32.35
CA PRO A 46 -7.55 10.13 -32.56
C PRO A 46 -6.69 11.36 -32.28
N ALA A 47 -7.00 12.47 -32.94
CA ALA A 47 -6.37 13.75 -32.61
C ALA A 47 -6.63 14.10 -31.14
N VAL A 48 -5.59 14.50 -30.42
CA VAL A 48 -5.71 14.89 -29.00
C VAL A 48 -6.57 16.14 -28.92
N ARG A 49 -7.67 16.06 -28.17
CA ARG A 49 -8.55 17.20 -27.88
C ARG A 49 -8.45 17.50 -26.38
N PRO A 50 -8.09 18.72 -25.98
CA PRO A 50 -8.05 19.07 -24.56
C PRO A 50 -9.47 18.97 -23.96
N PRO A 51 -9.59 18.58 -22.69
CA PRO A 51 -10.89 18.58 -22.02
C PRO A 51 -11.44 20.01 -21.96
N ILE A 52 -12.75 20.15 -22.24
CA ILE A 52 -13.46 21.42 -22.17
C ILE A 52 -13.90 21.63 -20.72
N ALA A 53 -13.67 22.83 -20.16
CA ALA A 53 -14.14 23.16 -18.83
C ALA A 53 -15.68 23.00 -18.74
N PRO A 54 -16.22 22.46 -17.62
CA PRO A 54 -17.65 22.40 -17.42
C PRO A 54 -18.27 23.79 -17.51
N ARG A 55 -19.47 23.89 -18.10
CA ARG A 55 -20.24 25.13 -18.10
C ARG A 55 -20.63 25.50 -16.67
N GLU A 56 -20.84 26.79 -16.44
CA GLU A 56 -21.39 27.26 -15.16
C GLU A 56 -22.73 26.56 -14.87
N GLY A 57 -22.87 26.02 -13.65
CA GLY A 57 -24.05 25.24 -13.25
C GLY A 57 -24.11 23.80 -13.78
N ALA A 58 -23.07 23.28 -14.45
CA ALA A 58 -23.05 21.88 -14.85
C ALA A 58 -23.20 20.93 -13.64
N ARG A 59 -23.97 19.85 -13.81
CA ARG A 59 -24.17 18.84 -12.76
C ARG A 59 -22.86 18.14 -12.43
N THR A 60 -22.55 18.02 -11.15
CA THR A 60 -21.38 17.32 -10.65
C THR A 60 -21.74 15.94 -10.10
N PHE A 61 -20.76 15.04 -10.05
CA PHE A 61 -20.83 13.76 -9.37
C PHE A 61 -19.75 13.72 -8.28
N LYS A 62 -20.11 13.22 -7.10
CA LYS A 62 -19.21 13.12 -5.95
C LYS A 62 -18.68 11.70 -5.85
N VAL A 63 -17.35 11.54 -5.87
CA VAL A 63 -16.68 10.24 -5.73
C VAL A 63 -15.91 10.22 -4.42
N LEU A 64 -16.19 9.23 -3.58
CA LEU A 64 -15.34 8.92 -2.42
C LEU A 64 -14.23 7.96 -2.85
N HIS A 65 -12.98 8.30 -2.59
CA HIS A 65 -11.83 7.44 -2.84
C HIS A 65 -11.07 7.24 -1.53
N ILE A 66 -10.99 5.99 -1.08
CA ILE A 66 -10.25 5.57 0.10
C ILE A 66 -9.30 4.47 -0.36
N SER A 67 -8.04 4.54 0.06
CA SER A 67 -7.03 3.52 -0.18
C SER A 67 -6.19 3.34 1.08
N ASP A 68 -5.49 2.22 1.17
CA ASP A 68 -4.42 2.00 2.16
C ASP A 68 -4.87 2.25 3.61
N THR A 69 -6.09 1.84 3.97
CA THR A 69 -6.60 2.03 5.34
C THR A 69 -5.74 1.36 6.40
N HIS A 70 -4.98 0.32 6.00
CA HIS A 70 -4.02 -0.39 6.85
C HIS A 70 -4.55 -0.60 8.26
N TYR A 71 -5.67 -1.30 8.35
CA TYR A 71 -6.34 -1.55 9.62
C TYR A 71 -5.57 -2.61 10.42
N ASP A 72 -5.14 -2.24 11.63
CA ASP A 72 -4.54 -3.17 12.57
C ASP A 72 -5.51 -3.53 13.70
N PRO A 73 -6.08 -4.75 13.70
CA PRO A 73 -6.93 -5.22 14.80
C PRO A 73 -6.17 -5.37 16.12
N TYR A 74 -4.84 -5.37 16.10
CA TYR A 74 -4.00 -5.56 17.28
C TYR A 74 -3.36 -4.27 17.81
N TYR A 75 -3.70 -3.11 17.21
CA TYR A 75 -3.21 -1.84 17.69
C TYR A 75 -3.62 -1.60 19.15
N GLN A 76 -2.65 -1.30 20.00
CA GLN A 76 -2.82 -1.09 21.42
C GLN A 76 -2.23 0.26 21.82
N GLU A 77 -3.10 1.20 22.22
CA GLU A 77 -2.68 2.47 22.81
C GLU A 77 -1.76 2.23 24.02
N GLY A 78 -0.69 3.02 24.13
CA GLY A 78 0.32 2.92 25.19
C GLY A 78 1.39 1.84 24.99
N SER A 79 1.25 0.96 23.98
CA SER A 79 2.30 -0.01 23.63
C SER A 79 3.53 0.66 23.04
N ASN A 80 4.64 -0.08 22.94
CA ASN A 80 5.87 0.44 22.39
C ASN A 80 5.75 0.66 20.87
N ALA A 81 5.78 1.92 20.45
CA ALA A 81 5.75 2.32 19.05
C ALA A 81 7.17 2.49 18.45
N ALA A 82 8.23 2.31 19.24
CA ALA A 82 9.64 2.27 18.82
C ALA A 82 10.26 0.90 19.10
N CYS A 83 9.70 -0.15 18.48
CA CYS A 83 9.99 -1.55 18.80
C CYS A 83 11.12 -2.20 17.95
N ASN A 84 11.70 -1.48 16.99
CA ASN A 84 12.69 -1.99 16.03
C ASN A 84 12.21 -3.18 15.17
N GLU A 85 10.90 -3.33 15.00
CA GLU A 85 10.28 -4.28 14.06
C GLU A 85 9.71 -3.53 12.85
N PRO A 86 9.36 -4.24 11.76
CA PRO A 86 8.69 -3.63 10.62
C PRO A 86 7.33 -2.99 10.97
N LEU A 87 6.65 -3.50 12.00
CA LEU A 87 5.37 -3.00 12.48
C LEU A 87 5.31 -3.06 14.02
N CYS A 88 5.01 -1.93 14.65
CA CYS A 88 4.93 -1.71 16.08
C CYS A 88 3.49 -1.37 16.52
N CYS A 89 3.33 -0.78 17.72
CA CYS A 89 2.06 -0.36 18.31
C CYS A 89 1.10 -1.50 18.64
N ARG A 90 1.56 -2.75 18.68
CA ARG A 90 0.76 -3.90 19.10
C ARG A 90 1.05 -4.28 20.53
N LEU A 91 0.11 -5.00 21.15
CA LEU A 91 0.28 -5.58 22.48
C LEU A 91 1.56 -6.44 22.57
N THR A 92 1.92 -7.15 21.49
CA THR A 92 3.10 -8.02 21.42
C THR A 92 4.44 -7.27 21.45
N ASN A 93 4.44 -5.96 21.16
CA ASN A 93 5.65 -5.13 21.22
C ASN A 93 5.99 -4.66 22.64
N GLY A 94 5.17 -5.04 23.63
CA GLY A 94 5.34 -4.68 25.03
C GLY A 94 4.90 -3.25 25.34
N PRO A 95 4.91 -2.87 26.64
CA PRO A 95 4.59 -1.51 27.06
C PRO A 95 5.68 -0.53 26.61
N ALA A 96 5.31 0.71 26.36
CA ALA A 96 6.29 1.75 26.10
C ALA A 96 7.13 2.04 27.36
N THR A 97 8.41 2.29 27.15
CA THR A 97 9.36 2.65 28.21
C THR A 97 9.22 4.09 28.70
N SER A 98 8.57 4.95 27.91
CA SER A 98 8.31 6.35 28.22
C SER A 98 7.06 6.85 27.50
N SER A 99 6.51 7.99 27.93
CA SER A 99 5.41 8.64 27.23
C SER A 99 5.78 9.03 25.79
N ALA A 100 7.05 9.36 25.54
CA ALA A 100 7.55 9.68 24.21
C ALA A 100 7.56 8.46 23.27
N THR A 101 7.65 7.24 23.82
CA THR A 101 7.67 6.00 23.03
C THR A 101 6.31 5.31 22.94
N ALA A 102 5.30 5.82 23.65
CA ALA A 102 3.95 5.27 23.70
C ALA A 102 3.17 5.47 22.40
N ALA A 103 2.49 4.41 21.95
CA ALA A 103 1.54 4.47 20.85
C ALA A 103 0.34 5.36 21.20
N GLY A 104 0.01 6.29 20.32
CA GLY A 104 -1.09 7.24 20.52
C GLY A 104 -2.48 6.61 20.52
N LYS A 105 -3.48 7.36 21.00
CA LYS A 105 -4.88 6.92 21.03
C LYS A 105 -5.44 6.65 19.64
N TRP A 106 -5.14 7.51 18.66
CA TRP A 106 -5.75 7.52 17.33
C TRP A 106 -4.80 7.03 16.23
N GLY A 107 -3.67 6.45 16.60
CA GLY A 107 -2.57 6.15 15.69
C GLY A 107 -1.27 6.76 16.19
N ASP A 108 -0.19 6.45 15.48
CA ASP A 108 1.16 6.92 15.80
C ASP A 108 1.91 7.25 14.50
N TYR A 109 2.84 8.21 14.55
CA TYR A 109 3.62 8.65 13.37
C TYR A 109 4.79 7.72 13.01
N ARG A 110 5.05 6.67 13.78
CA ARG A 110 6.12 5.69 13.55
C ARG A 110 5.63 4.51 12.69
N LYS A 111 6.34 3.38 12.73
CA LYS A 111 6.00 2.16 11.97
C LYS A 111 4.79 1.45 12.59
N CYS A 112 3.61 2.04 12.45
CA CYS A 112 2.38 1.50 13.00
C CYS A 112 1.25 1.62 11.98
N ASP A 113 0.36 0.63 11.99
CA ASP A 113 -0.86 0.63 11.21
C ASP A 113 -2.00 1.31 11.99
N THR A 114 -3.17 1.46 11.37
CA THR A 114 -4.28 2.27 11.86
C THR A 114 -5.18 1.50 12.83
N PRO A 115 -5.47 2.01 14.04
CA PRO A 115 -6.41 1.37 14.94
C PRO A 115 -7.85 1.43 14.41
N LYS A 116 -8.66 0.42 14.77
CA LYS A 116 -10.09 0.34 14.42
C LYS A 116 -10.83 1.67 14.63
N ARG A 117 -10.60 2.31 15.79
CA ARG A 117 -11.32 3.53 16.17
C ARG A 117 -11.10 4.68 15.19
N THR A 118 -9.92 4.78 14.57
CA THR A 118 -9.61 5.84 13.61
C THR A 118 -10.32 5.55 12.28
N VAL A 119 -10.35 4.29 11.84
CA VAL A 119 -11.10 3.87 10.65
C VAL A 119 -12.59 4.12 10.84
N ASP A 120 -13.16 3.71 11.98
CA ASP A 120 -14.57 3.92 12.28
C ASP A 120 -14.92 5.41 12.34
N HIS A 121 -14.08 6.22 12.99
CA HIS A 121 -14.28 7.66 13.09
C HIS A 121 -14.19 8.34 11.71
N MET A 122 -13.24 7.93 10.87
CA MET A 122 -13.14 8.40 9.48
C MET A 122 -14.43 8.12 8.70
N LEU A 123 -14.91 6.87 8.72
CA LEU A 123 -16.13 6.49 7.99
C LEU A 123 -17.37 7.21 8.52
N LYS A 124 -17.48 7.37 9.84
CA LYS A 124 -18.56 8.15 10.45
C LYS A 124 -18.51 9.62 10.03
N HIS A 125 -17.33 10.24 10.06
CA HIS A 125 -17.17 11.62 9.65
C HIS A 125 -17.54 11.84 8.18
N ILE A 126 -17.16 10.91 7.30
CA ILE A 126 -17.54 10.94 5.88
C ILE A 126 -19.07 10.88 5.74
N GLN A 127 -19.74 9.96 6.43
CA GLN A 127 -21.20 9.84 6.40
C GLN A 127 -21.88 11.13 6.89
N ASP A 128 -21.38 11.71 7.99
CA ASP A 128 -22.00 12.87 8.63
C ASP A 128 -21.77 14.19 7.83
N THR A 129 -20.65 14.29 7.11
CA THR A 129 -20.22 15.53 6.41
C THR A 129 -20.52 15.50 4.91
N HIS A 130 -20.60 14.31 4.33
CA HIS A 130 -20.85 14.10 2.91
C HIS A 130 -22.04 13.16 2.67
N PRO A 131 -23.26 13.53 3.10
CA PRO A 131 -24.47 12.81 2.69
C PRO A 131 -24.68 12.85 1.17
#